data_AF-A0A3S1AKK0-F1
#
_entry.id   AF-A0A3S1AKK0-F1
#
_cell.length_a   1.000
_cell.length_b   1.000
_cell.length_c   1.000
_cell.angle_alpha   90.00
_cell.angle_beta   90.00
_cell.angle_gamma   90.00
#
_symmetry.space_group_name_H-M   'P 1'
#
loop_
_entity.id
_entity.type
_entity.pdbx_description
1 polymer ?
#
loop_
_entity_poly.entity_id
_entity_poly.type
_entity_poly.pdbx_seq_one_letter_code
_entity_poly.pdbx_strand_id
1 'polypeptide(L)' 'MLNKLKQSPLWSQLKVVQKNKVYVVGGHWHNQDIFAINAILDDLEKYFVNTPQTYD' A
#
# COMPACT_ATOMS: atom_id res chain seq x y z
N MET A 1 -1.00 -6.16 -14.54
CA MET A 1 -1.89 -6.74 -13.51
C MET A 1 -2.66 -5.68 -12.74
N LEU A 2 -1.97 -4.73 -12.09
CA LEU A 2 -2.61 -3.68 -11.26
C LEU A 2 -3.72 -2.88 -11.98
N ASN A 3 -3.51 -2.47 -13.23
CA ASN A 3 -4.51 -1.71 -13.98
C ASN A 3 -5.81 -2.50 -14.21
N LYS A 4 -5.72 -3.82 -14.42
CA LYS A 4 -6.90 -4.69 -14.56
C LYS A 4 -7.67 -4.79 -13.23
N LEU A 5 -6.95 -4.89 -12.11
CA LEU A 5 -7.55 -4.92 -10.77
C LEU A 5 -8.29 -3.61 -10.47
N LYS A 6 -7.65 -2.45 -10.76
CA LYS A 6 -8.23 -1.13 -10.55
C LYS A 6 -9.49 -0.85 -11.38
N GLN A 7 -9.64 -1.50 -12.53
CA GLN A 7 -10.82 -1.40 -13.40
C GLN A 7 -11.98 -2.30 -12.96
N SER A 8 -11.78 -3.18 -11.98
CA SER A 8 -12.83 -4.08 -11.50
C SER A 8 -13.88 -3.32 -10.68
N PRO A 9 -15.20 -3.51 -10.96
CA PRO A 9 -16.27 -2.97 -10.12
C PRO A 9 -16.20 -3.47 -8.67
N LEU A 10 -15.70 -4.68 -8.43
CA LEU A 10 -15.53 -5.21 -7.07
C LEU A 10 -14.41 -4.49 -6.33
N TRP A 11 -13.37 -4.05 -7.03
CA TRP A 11 -12.25 -3.34 -6.42
C TRP A 11 -12.68 -1.96 -5.90
N SER A 12 -13.49 -1.22 -6.65
CA SER A 12 -13.99 0.10 -6.22
C SER A 12 -14.99 0.04 -5.05
N GLN A 13 -15.58 -1.13 -4.77
CA GLN A 13 -16.47 -1.34 -3.64
C GLN A 13 -15.74 -1.55 -2.30
N LEU A 14 -14.42 -1.79 -2.31
CA LEU A 14 -13.66 -1.99 -1.09
C LEU A 14 -13.54 -0.68 -0.31
N LYS A 15 -13.91 -0.69 0.98
CA LYS A 15 -13.80 0.49 1.86
C LYS A 15 -12.40 1.10 1.88
N VAL A 16 -11.36 0.25 1.87
CA VAL A 16 -9.96 0.71 1.83
C VAL A 16 -9.60 1.43 0.53
N VAL A 17 -10.20 1.04 -0.60
CA VAL A 17 -10.03 1.74 -1.89
C VAL A 17 -10.77 3.07 -1.87
N GLN A 18 -12.01 3.09 -1.37
CA GLN A 18 -12.82 4.31 -1.24
C GLN A 18 -12.17 5.36 -0.32
N LYS A 19 -11.50 4.90 0.74
CA LYS A 19 -10.77 5.77 1.68
C LYS A 19 -9.33 6.09 1.25
N ASN A 20 -8.94 5.73 0.02
CA ASN A 20 -7.59 5.92 -0.50
C ASN A 20 -6.49 5.36 0.43
N LYS A 21 -6.74 4.21 1.07
CA LYS A 21 -5.82 3.50 1.98
C LYS A 21 -5.22 2.26 1.31
N VAL A 22 -4.85 2.36 0.03
CA VAL A 22 -4.17 1.29 -0.71
C VAL A 22 -2.85 1.79 -1.25
N TYR A 23 -1.77 1.11 -0.87
CA TYR A 23 -0.41 1.50 -1.22
C TYR A 23 0.24 0.44 -2.10
N VAL A 24 0.95 0.89 -3.13
CA VAL A 24 1.76 0.01 -3.97
C VAL A 24 3.13 -0.08 -3.36
N VAL A 25 3.59 -1.31 -3.14
CA VAL A 25 4.90 -1.60 -2.56
C VAL A 25 5.85 -2.21 -3.60
N GLY A 26 7.14 -2.16 -3.30
CA GLY A 26 8.19 -2.74 -4.15
C GLY A 26 8.29 -4.26 -4.07
N GLY A 27 9.14 -4.85 -4.92
CA GLY A 27 9.37 -6.30 -4.95
C GLY A 27 10.00 -6.86 -3.67
N HIS A 28 10.67 -6.02 -2.87
CA HIS A 28 11.33 -6.40 -1.62
C HIS A 28 10.38 -7.03 -0.60
N TRP A 29 9.06 -6.79 -0.69
CA TRP A 29 8.05 -7.46 0.14
C TRP A 29 7.93 -8.97 -0.09
N HIS A 30 8.56 -9.51 -1.14
CA HIS A 30 8.62 -10.95 -1.40
C HIS A 30 9.93 -11.59 -0.89
N ASN A 31 10.83 -10.80 -0.31
CA ASN A 31 12.13 -11.24 0.18
C ASN A 31 12.16 -11.23 1.71
N GLN A 32 13.07 -12.02 2.30
CA GLN A 32 13.19 -12.18 3.76
C GLN A 32 14.58 -11.82 4.30
N ASP A 33 15.43 -11.22 3.47
CA ASP A 33 16.75 -10.77 3.90
C ASP A 33 16.68 -9.44 4.68
N ILE A 34 17.78 -9.09 5.38
CA ILE A 34 17.85 -7.91 6.23
C ILE A 34 17.65 -6.59 5.45
N PHE A 35 18.05 -6.53 4.18
CA PHE A 35 17.85 -5.34 3.36
C PHE A 35 16.38 -5.18 2.97
N ALA A 36 15.72 -6.28 2.64
CA ALA A 36 14.29 -6.32 2.36
C ALA A 36 13.47 -5.88 3.59
N ILE A 37 13.82 -6.38 4.79
CA ILE A 37 13.16 -5.99 6.04
C ILE A 37 13.33 -4.48 6.30
N ASN A 38 14.53 -3.92 6.11
CA ASN A 38 14.73 -2.47 6.26
C ASN A 38 13.89 -1.67 5.26
N ALA A 39 13.84 -2.08 3.99
CA ALA A 39 13.01 -1.41 2.98
C ALA A 39 11.50 -1.54 3.25
N ILE A 40 11.05 -2.60 3.93
CA ILE A 40 9.66 -2.71 4.42
C ILE A 40 9.39 -1.65 5.49
N LEU A 41 10.31 -1.45 6.44
CA LEU A 41 10.16 -0.42 7.46
C LEU A 41 10.06 0.99 6.86
N ASP A 42 10.88 1.30 5.85
CA ASP A 42 10.81 2.57 5.12
C ASP A 42 9.44 2.80 4.45
N ASP A 43 8.86 1.77 3.83
CA ASP A 43 7.52 1.83 3.25
C ASP A 43 6.44 2.07 4.32
N LEU A 44 6.54 1.39 5.46
CA LEU A 44 5.60 1.56 6.57
C LEU A 44 5.65 2.98 7.14
N GLU A 45 6.84 3.52 7.35
CA GLU A 45 7.03 4.89 7.82
C GLU A 45 6.42 5.90 6.84
N LYS A 46 6.72 5.76 5.55
CA LYS A 46 6.19 6.61 4.48
C LYS A 46 4.65 6.63 4.46
N TYR A 47 4.00 5.47 4.51
CA TYR A 47 2.55 5.37 4.29
C TYR A 47 1.69 5.52 5.54
N PHE A 48 2.23 5.27 6.73
CA PHE A 48 1.45 5.28 7.98
C PHE A 48 1.85 6.37 8.97
N VAL A 49 3.11 6.80 8.98
CA VAL A 49 3.61 7.79 9.93
C VAL A 49 3.62 9.18 9.30
N ASN A 50 4.24 9.29 8.12
CA ASN A 50 4.47 10.59 7.46
C ASN A 50 3.29 11.06 6.60
N THR A 51 2.24 10.24 6.46
CA THR A 51 1.02 10.62 5.74
C THR A 51 0.04 11.30 6.71
N PRO A 52 -0.32 12.59 6.49
CA PRO A 52 -1.32 13.27 7.32
C PRO A 52 -2.61 12.46 7.37
N GLN A 53 -3.06 12.08 8.55
CA GLN A 53 -4.36 11.43 8.71
C GLN A 53 -5.43 12.51 8.51
N THR A 54 -6.09 12.51 7.35
CA THR A 54 -7.35 13.22 7.19
C THR A 54 -8.40 12.45 7.99
N TYR A 55 -8.79 12.97 9.14
CA TYR A 55 -9.95 12.50 9.87
C TYR A 55 -11.19 13.08 9.19
N ASP A 56 -12.02 12.21 8.59
CA ASP A 56 -13.37 12.53 8.13
C ASP A 56 -14.34 12.62 9.31
#